data_AF-A0A921U7U0-F1
#
_entry.id   AF-A0A921U7U0-F1
#
_cell.length_a   1.000
_cell.length_b   1.000
_cell.length_c   1.000
_cell.angle_alpha   90.00
_cell.angle_beta   90.00
_cell.angle_gamma   90.00
#
_symmetry.space_group_name_H-M   'P 1'
#
loop_
_entity.id
_entity.type
_entity.pdbx_description
1 polymer ?
#
loop_
_entity_poly.entity_id
_entity_poly.type
_entity_poly.pdbx_seq_one_letter_code
_entity_poly.pdbx_strand_id
1 'polypeptide(L)'
;MQIASCSNLCDQSPPALAREDFIAINGTVVVSCHFGLSLPGKTTMLRLFSSTRLDHNTGMGYLSAEAPLRGGKKTRHGAGKTNTMTYQVTFFVDADFGTPGAVVVKNGLRNDQIFLRYVQLDLPEDGRSIHFECNSWVYPYKKTNADRVFFMNTSYLPDKTPDALRLLRDMELRSLRGNGRGERRDWERVYDYDYYNDLGDPDKKDKDHARPVLGGTAVHPYPRRCRTGRPLFKTDGVTETRSKRMINLDFYVPPDERFSPTKLAEVLTLAVQAVTHFVVPESKALLRANLVNSFRSFQQLRGDLYSRRSPRQPVAVDAQVMDRLKASLPSRKTYMQVSKMVKETPVMFPIPQVIEGEAEAWRSDEEFAREMLAGLNPVVIKRLEVFPPVSRGGKQSSITAAHIEKQLEGRTVAKALDEKRLYILDHHDYLMPYLERINRQQGVCVYASRTLLFLKDDGTLKPLAIELSLPSPSDDGEISRVFLPASQGTTDGQLWLLAKAHVSVNDSGYHQLISH
;
A
#
# COMPACT_ATOMS: atom_id res chain seq x y z
N MET A 1 -10.06 44.23 -79.56
CA MET A 1 -11.19 44.80 -78.79
C MET A 1 -12.08 43.61 -78.39
N GLN A 2 -12.27 43.46 -77.09
CA GLN A 2 -13.09 42.52 -76.30
C GLN A 2 -13.69 41.22 -76.88
N ILE A 3 -13.42 40.19 -76.07
CA ILE A 3 -13.96 38.84 -75.93
C ILE A 3 -15.48 38.85 -75.76
N ALA A 4 -16.17 37.90 -76.41
CA ALA A 4 -17.57 37.54 -76.12
C ALA A 4 -17.63 36.15 -75.47
N SER A 5 -18.42 36.08 -74.41
CA SER A 5 -18.60 35.00 -73.43
C SER A 5 -19.42 33.82 -73.95
N CYS A 6 -18.95 32.59 -73.66
CA CYS A 6 -19.77 31.37 -73.72
C CYS A 6 -20.75 31.33 -72.54
N SER A 7 -22.01 31.01 -72.83
CA SER A 7 -23.08 30.73 -71.86
C SER A 7 -23.37 29.24 -71.82
N ASN A 8 -23.60 28.78 -70.59
CA ASN A 8 -23.82 27.41 -70.14
C ASN A 8 -24.96 26.66 -70.86
N LEU A 9 -24.69 25.40 -71.22
CA LEU A 9 -25.70 24.39 -71.52
C LEU A 9 -25.87 23.48 -70.29
N CYS A 10 -27.14 23.22 -69.97
CA CYS A 10 -27.63 22.44 -68.85
C CYS A 10 -27.06 21.02 -68.82
N ASP A 11 -26.69 20.55 -67.62
CA ASP A 11 -26.68 19.13 -67.31
C ASP A 11 -27.55 18.92 -66.04
N GLN A 12 -28.68 18.26 -66.24
CA GLN A 12 -29.62 17.92 -65.18
C GLN A 12 -29.16 16.62 -64.52
N SER A 13 -28.48 16.73 -63.38
CA SER A 13 -28.32 15.63 -62.43
C SER A 13 -29.33 15.80 -61.29
N PRO A 14 -30.05 14.75 -60.85
CA PRO A 14 -31.04 14.86 -59.79
C PRO A 14 -30.38 15.25 -58.46
N PRO A 15 -31.08 15.98 -57.57
CA PRO A 15 -30.53 16.29 -56.26
C PRO A 15 -30.34 14.99 -55.47
N ALA A 16 -29.13 14.82 -54.93
CA ALA A 16 -28.79 13.74 -54.02
C ALA A 16 -29.82 13.67 -52.88
N LEU A 17 -30.39 12.48 -52.67
CA LEU A 17 -31.23 12.13 -51.54
C LEU A 17 -30.59 12.61 -50.24
N ALA A 18 -31.38 13.33 -49.44
CA ALA A 18 -31.03 13.73 -48.09
C ALA A 18 -30.69 12.48 -47.25
N ARG A 19 -29.48 12.42 -46.68
CA ARG A 19 -29.10 11.42 -45.68
C ARG A 19 -29.71 11.81 -44.34
N GLU A 20 -30.89 11.27 -44.03
CA GLU A 20 -31.63 11.48 -42.76
C GLU A 20 -31.57 10.29 -41.79
N ASP A 21 -30.54 9.42 -41.84
CA ASP A 21 -30.51 8.20 -41.00
C ASP A 21 -29.54 8.28 -39.80
N PHE A 22 -29.49 9.42 -39.10
CA PHE A 22 -28.69 9.55 -37.86
C PHE A 22 -29.57 9.49 -36.60
N ILE A 23 -29.18 8.62 -35.66
CA ILE A 23 -29.78 8.50 -34.33
C ILE A 23 -28.96 9.31 -33.33
N ALA A 24 -29.64 10.12 -32.52
CA ALA A 24 -29.03 10.85 -31.41
C ALA A 24 -29.05 10.03 -30.12
N ILE A 25 -27.87 9.72 -29.56
CA ILE A 25 -27.71 9.10 -28.24
C ILE A 25 -27.23 10.17 -27.27
N ASN A 26 -28.04 10.49 -26.27
CA ASN A 26 -27.67 11.45 -25.23
C ASN A 26 -26.94 10.75 -24.09
N GLY A 27 -26.06 11.47 -23.43
CA GLY A 27 -25.31 10.93 -22.31
C GLY A 27 -24.88 11.96 -21.28
N THR A 28 -24.70 11.46 -20.07
CA THR A 28 -24.22 12.19 -18.90
C THR A 28 -22.81 11.70 -18.55
N VAL A 29 -21.88 12.64 -18.37
CA VAL A 29 -20.48 12.35 -18.02
C VAL A 29 -20.14 13.00 -16.70
N VAL A 30 -19.67 12.20 -15.74
CA VAL A 30 -19.39 12.69 -14.38
C VAL A 30 -17.91 12.56 -14.06
N VAL A 31 -17.31 13.70 -13.68
CA VAL A 31 -15.91 13.79 -13.27
C VAL A 31 -15.80 14.31 -11.84
N SER A 32 -14.79 13.86 -11.10
CA SER A 32 -14.50 14.39 -9.76
C SER A 32 -13.94 15.81 -9.85
N CYS A 33 -14.42 16.71 -9.00
CA CYS A 33 -13.81 18.03 -8.85
C CYS A 33 -12.61 17.92 -7.91
N HIS A 34 -11.41 17.84 -8.47
CA HIS A 34 -10.19 18.03 -7.71
C HIS A 34 -9.78 19.50 -7.72
N PHE A 35 -9.49 20.06 -6.55
CA PHE A 35 -9.27 21.50 -6.40
C PHE A 35 -8.11 22.02 -7.27
N GLY A 36 -8.48 22.77 -8.32
CA GLY A 36 -7.63 23.50 -9.25
C GLY A 36 -6.86 22.64 -10.26
N LEU A 37 -7.47 21.53 -10.72
CA LEU A 37 -7.26 21.02 -12.07
C LEU A 37 -8.26 21.71 -13.02
N SER A 38 -7.87 21.90 -14.28
CA SER A 38 -8.74 22.42 -15.33
C SER A 38 -9.91 21.48 -15.60
N LEU A 39 -11.06 22.08 -15.92
CA LEU A 39 -12.27 21.35 -16.22
C LEU A 39 -12.29 20.91 -17.70
N PRO A 40 -12.67 19.66 -18.02
CA PRO A 40 -12.48 19.06 -19.34
C PRO A 40 -13.14 19.79 -20.51
N GLY A 41 -14.30 20.43 -20.28
CA GLY A 41 -15.01 21.30 -21.21
C GLY A 41 -15.13 20.78 -22.65
N LYS A 42 -15.27 21.69 -23.63
CA LYS A 42 -15.35 21.33 -25.06
C LYS A 42 -14.06 20.72 -25.62
N THR A 43 -12.95 20.78 -24.87
CA THR A 43 -11.66 20.22 -25.28
C THR A 43 -11.56 18.72 -25.07
N THR A 44 -12.47 18.11 -24.31
CA THR A 44 -12.52 16.66 -24.10
C THR A 44 -13.56 16.05 -25.03
N MET A 45 -13.12 15.08 -25.84
CA MET A 45 -13.93 14.41 -26.85
C MET A 45 -14.19 12.96 -26.45
N LEU A 46 -15.39 12.48 -26.74
CA LEU A 46 -15.79 11.10 -26.52
C LEU A 46 -16.18 10.44 -27.84
N ARG A 47 -15.98 9.12 -27.92
CA ARG A 47 -16.46 8.27 -29.01
C ARG A 47 -17.04 6.98 -28.46
N LEU A 48 -17.92 6.33 -29.20
CA LEU A 48 -18.53 5.05 -28.84
C LEU A 48 -18.06 3.96 -29.79
N PHE A 49 -17.79 2.77 -29.24
CA PHE A 49 -17.67 1.54 -30.00
C PHE A 49 -18.94 0.71 -29.82
N SER A 50 -19.46 0.17 -30.93
CA SER A 50 -20.56 -0.80 -30.90
C SER A 50 -20.11 -2.14 -30.30
N SER A 51 -20.99 -2.79 -29.53
CA SER A 51 -20.82 -4.16 -29.06
C SER A 51 -21.45 -5.20 -29.97
N THR A 52 -22.42 -4.80 -30.81
CA THR A 52 -23.24 -5.71 -31.61
C THR A 52 -22.95 -5.65 -33.10
N ARG A 53 -22.29 -4.58 -33.57
CA ARG A 53 -21.92 -4.39 -34.98
C ARG A 53 -20.42 -4.36 -35.13
N LEU A 54 -19.90 -5.35 -35.84
CA LEU A 54 -18.48 -5.50 -36.16
C LEU A 54 -18.16 -4.77 -37.46
N ASP A 55 -17.12 -3.95 -37.45
CA ASP A 55 -16.48 -3.44 -38.65
C ASP A 55 -15.38 -4.41 -39.12
N HIS A 56 -15.62 -5.08 -40.23
CA HIS A 56 -14.68 -6.06 -40.79
C HIS A 56 -13.35 -5.43 -41.26
N ASN A 57 -13.31 -4.13 -41.51
CA ASN A 57 -12.07 -3.45 -41.91
C ASN A 57 -11.11 -3.26 -40.73
N THR A 58 -11.65 -3.02 -39.53
CA THR A 58 -10.85 -2.75 -38.33
C THR A 58 -10.80 -3.93 -37.36
N GLY A 59 -11.71 -4.90 -37.48
CA GLY A 59 -11.85 -6.01 -36.53
C GLY A 59 -12.39 -5.58 -35.16
N MET A 60 -12.95 -4.37 -35.06
CA MET A 60 -13.56 -3.80 -33.86
C MET A 60 -15.00 -3.39 -34.15
N GLY A 61 -15.75 -3.00 -33.12
CA GLY A 61 -17.08 -2.45 -33.34
C GLY A 61 -17.07 -1.16 -34.17
N TYR A 62 -18.21 -0.81 -34.77
CA TYR A 62 -18.36 0.50 -35.40
C TYR A 62 -18.02 1.62 -34.42
N LEU A 63 -17.27 2.62 -34.89
CA LEU A 63 -16.78 3.75 -34.11
C LEU A 63 -17.57 5.01 -34.47
N SER A 64 -18.14 5.68 -33.47
CA SER A 64 -18.84 6.95 -33.68
C SER A 64 -17.89 8.11 -34.02
N ALA A 65 -18.44 9.17 -34.60
CA ALA A 65 -17.75 10.47 -34.67
C ALA A 65 -17.42 11.02 -33.26
N GLU A 66 -16.44 11.94 -33.18
CA GLU A 66 -16.08 12.62 -31.94
C GLU A 66 -17.22 13.51 -31.44
N ALA A 67 -17.60 13.35 -30.17
CA ALA A 67 -18.60 14.15 -29.49
C ALA A 67 -17.97 14.99 -28.36
N PRO A 68 -18.04 16.33 -28.40
CA PRO A 68 -17.50 17.18 -27.34
C PRO A 68 -18.41 17.19 -26.10
N LEU A 69 -17.81 17.28 -24.91
CA LEU A 69 -18.56 17.60 -23.71
C LEU A 69 -19.17 19.00 -23.79
N ARG A 70 -20.43 19.12 -23.34
CA ARG A 70 -21.20 20.36 -23.28
C ARG A 70 -21.64 20.66 -21.85
N GLY A 71 -21.71 21.95 -21.54
CA GLY A 71 -22.12 22.43 -20.21
C GLY A 71 -21.09 22.15 -19.13
N GLY A 72 -21.56 21.69 -17.97
CA GLY A 72 -20.78 21.53 -16.75
C GLY A 72 -21.51 22.14 -15.56
N LYS A 73 -22.27 21.31 -14.84
CA LYS A 73 -22.96 21.72 -13.62
C LYS A 73 -22.29 21.08 -12.41
N LYS A 74 -22.02 21.87 -11.37
CA LYS A 74 -21.54 21.35 -10.10
C LYS A 74 -22.64 20.47 -9.49
N THR A 75 -22.29 19.23 -9.22
CA THR A 75 -23.18 18.22 -8.67
C THR A 75 -22.54 17.58 -7.44
N ARG A 76 -23.35 16.86 -6.66
CA ARG A 76 -22.88 16.06 -5.52
C ARG A 76 -23.41 14.65 -5.71
N HIS A 77 -22.50 13.68 -5.72
CA HIS A 77 -22.82 12.27 -5.94
C HIS A 77 -22.27 11.40 -4.81
N GLY A 78 -22.98 10.32 -4.47
CA GLY A 78 -22.60 9.30 -3.48
C GLY A 78 -22.79 9.66 -2.00
N ALA A 79 -22.57 8.68 -1.11
CA ALA A 79 -22.82 8.74 0.34
C ALA A 79 -21.96 9.75 1.13
N GLY A 80 -21.07 10.50 0.46
CA GLY A 80 -20.22 11.54 1.04
C GLY A 80 -20.33 12.92 0.37
N LYS A 81 -21.34 13.15 -0.49
CA LYS A 81 -21.54 14.42 -1.23
C LYS A 81 -20.26 14.90 -1.94
N THR A 82 -19.52 14.00 -2.58
CA THR A 82 -18.25 14.37 -3.25
C THR A 82 -18.55 15.42 -4.32
N ASN A 83 -17.81 16.54 -4.30
CA ASN A 83 -17.98 17.58 -5.30
C ASN A 83 -17.58 17.00 -6.68
N THR A 84 -18.54 17.04 -7.60
CA THR A 84 -18.39 16.50 -8.96
C THR A 84 -18.84 17.55 -9.96
N MET A 85 -18.43 17.36 -11.21
CA MET A 85 -18.93 18.12 -12.33
C MET A 85 -19.62 17.17 -13.29
N THR A 86 -20.87 17.49 -13.61
CA THR A 86 -21.68 16.72 -14.55
C THR A 86 -21.77 17.46 -15.88
N TYR A 87 -21.39 16.78 -16.95
CA TYR A 87 -21.43 17.24 -18.32
C TYR A 87 -22.47 16.46 -19.12
N GLN A 88 -22.89 17.05 -20.24
CA GLN A 88 -23.75 16.41 -21.22
C GLN A 88 -22.96 16.15 -22.50
N VAL A 89 -23.27 15.07 -23.18
CA VAL A 89 -22.72 14.70 -24.49
C VAL A 89 -23.84 14.14 -25.36
N THR A 90 -23.78 14.41 -26.65
CA THR A 90 -24.73 13.86 -27.63
C THR A 90 -23.92 13.26 -28.76
N PHE A 91 -24.13 11.96 -29.02
CA PHE A 91 -23.52 11.23 -30.12
C PHE A 91 -24.53 11.13 -31.25
N PHE A 92 -24.09 11.42 -32.47
CA PHE A 92 -24.86 11.15 -33.68
C PHE A 92 -24.24 9.92 -34.34
N VAL A 93 -25.00 8.83 -34.41
CA VAL A 93 -24.57 7.54 -34.97
C VAL A 93 -25.52 7.11 -36.07
N ASP A 94 -25.02 6.31 -37.02
CA ASP A 94 -25.88 5.75 -38.07
C ASP A 94 -26.97 4.86 -37.47
N ALA A 95 -28.12 4.76 -38.14
CA ALA A 95 -29.26 3.98 -37.66
C ALA A 95 -28.93 2.49 -37.41
N ASP A 96 -27.93 1.95 -38.12
CA ASP A 96 -27.48 0.57 -38.01
C ASP A 96 -26.32 0.37 -37.01
N PHE A 97 -25.85 1.42 -36.31
CA PHE A 97 -24.70 1.40 -35.39
C PHE A 97 -24.77 0.31 -34.31
N GLY A 98 -25.96 -0.07 -33.90
CA GLY A 98 -26.21 -1.08 -32.87
C GLY A 98 -25.99 -0.55 -31.44
N THR A 99 -25.69 -1.45 -30.50
CA THR A 99 -25.65 -1.11 -29.06
C THR A 99 -24.25 -0.68 -28.63
N PRO A 100 -24.07 0.54 -28.05
CA PRO A 100 -22.79 0.96 -27.50
C PRO A 100 -22.24 -0.02 -26.44
N GLY A 101 -20.97 -0.43 -26.60
CA GLY A 101 -20.29 -1.39 -25.73
C GLY A 101 -19.05 -0.86 -25.02
N ALA A 102 -18.41 0.15 -25.59
CA ALA A 102 -17.29 0.85 -24.97
C ALA A 102 -17.34 2.34 -25.32
N VAL A 103 -16.81 3.16 -24.41
CA VAL A 103 -16.61 4.60 -24.59
C VAL A 103 -15.12 4.91 -24.59
N VAL A 104 -14.70 5.74 -25.53
CA VAL A 104 -13.32 6.21 -25.67
C VAL A 104 -13.29 7.69 -25.32
N VAL A 105 -12.36 8.08 -24.45
CA VAL A 105 -12.24 9.44 -23.94
C VAL A 105 -10.87 10.00 -24.29
N LYS A 106 -10.89 11.13 -24.99
CA LYS A 106 -9.70 11.91 -25.37
C LYS A 106 -9.67 13.20 -24.58
N ASN A 107 -8.77 13.27 -23.61
CA ASN A 107 -8.57 14.49 -22.83
C ASN A 107 -7.69 15.48 -23.61
N GLY A 108 -8.32 16.54 -24.14
CA GLY A 108 -7.64 17.62 -24.87
C GLY A 108 -7.11 18.77 -23.99
N LEU A 109 -7.17 18.66 -22.67
CA LEU A 109 -6.48 19.60 -21.79
C LEU A 109 -4.97 19.53 -22.01
N ARG A 110 -4.26 20.65 -21.86
CA ARG A 110 -2.81 20.70 -22.14
C ARG A 110 -1.98 19.97 -21.10
N ASN A 111 -2.30 20.19 -19.81
CA ASN A 111 -1.45 19.76 -18.69
C ASN A 111 -2.18 18.91 -17.67
N ASP A 112 -3.50 19.08 -17.55
CA ASP A 112 -4.29 18.55 -16.45
C ASP A 112 -5.01 17.25 -16.83
N GLN A 113 -4.90 16.28 -15.95
CA GLN A 113 -5.66 15.04 -15.97
C GLN A 113 -7.06 15.25 -15.37
N ILE A 114 -8.01 14.41 -15.76
CA ILE A 114 -9.35 14.39 -15.19
C ILE A 114 -9.58 13.03 -14.52
N PHE A 115 -10.30 13.00 -13.40
CA PHE A 115 -10.75 11.74 -12.82
C PHE A 115 -12.18 11.46 -13.28
N LEU A 116 -12.32 10.55 -14.23
CA LEU A 116 -13.61 10.15 -14.79
C LEU A 116 -14.25 9.12 -13.87
N ARG A 117 -15.44 9.41 -13.36
CA ARG A 117 -16.17 8.48 -12.49
C ARG A 117 -16.98 7.51 -13.31
N TYR A 118 -17.91 8.03 -14.12
CA TYR A 118 -18.75 7.22 -14.98
C TYR A 118 -19.27 8.01 -16.18
N VAL A 119 -19.74 7.27 -17.18
CA VAL A 119 -20.55 7.75 -18.30
C VAL A 119 -21.86 6.97 -18.30
N GLN A 120 -22.97 7.67 -18.46
CA GLN A 120 -24.29 7.06 -18.65
C GLN A 120 -24.84 7.51 -19.99
N LEU A 121 -25.31 6.59 -20.82
CA LEU A 121 -25.97 6.88 -22.09
C LEU A 121 -27.46 6.53 -21.97
N ASP A 122 -28.32 7.42 -22.44
CA ASP A 122 -29.76 7.20 -22.52
C ASP A 122 -30.09 6.75 -23.95
N LEU A 123 -30.56 5.51 -24.09
CA LEU A 123 -30.90 4.95 -25.39
C LEU A 123 -32.29 5.46 -25.83
N PRO A 124 -32.50 5.70 -27.14
CA PRO A 124 -33.80 6.14 -27.66
C PRO A 124 -34.92 5.11 -27.46
N GLU A 125 -34.58 3.82 -27.44
CA GLU A 125 -35.53 2.71 -27.30
C GLU A 125 -35.78 2.33 -25.83
N ASP A 126 -37.04 2.47 -25.39
CA ASP A 126 -37.60 1.97 -24.13
C ASP A 126 -37.02 2.54 -22.82
N GLY A 127 -36.40 3.71 -22.86
CA GLY A 127 -35.87 4.37 -21.65
C GLY A 127 -34.72 3.60 -20.98
N ARG A 128 -34.09 2.68 -21.72
CA ARG A 128 -32.91 1.93 -21.26
C ARG A 128 -31.70 2.85 -21.20
N SER A 129 -30.85 2.65 -20.21
CA SER A 129 -29.57 3.34 -20.10
C SER A 129 -28.38 2.37 -20.07
N ILE A 130 -27.27 2.78 -20.65
CA ILE A 130 -26.00 2.04 -20.61
C ILE A 130 -25.06 2.77 -19.66
N HIS A 131 -24.50 2.02 -18.71
CA HIS A 131 -23.59 2.56 -17.70
C HIS A 131 -22.16 2.07 -17.89
N PHE A 132 -21.22 3.01 -17.87
CA PHE A 132 -19.78 2.78 -17.94
C PHE A 132 -19.15 3.22 -16.61
N GLU A 133 -18.83 2.27 -15.74
CA GLU A 133 -18.12 2.54 -14.48
C GLU A 133 -16.63 2.70 -14.76
N CYS A 134 -16.10 3.92 -14.61
CA CYS A 134 -14.75 4.27 -15.07
C CYS A 134 -13.73 4.36 -13.93
N ASN A 135 -14.03 5.16 -12.90
CA ASN A 135 -13.17 5.47 -11.73
C ASN A 135 -11.66 5.51 -12.01
N SER A 136 -11.24 6.30 -13.01
CA SER A 136 -9.85 6.32 -13.46
C SER A 136 -9.39 7.72 -13.89
N TRP A 137 -8.08 7.96 -13.76
CA TRP A 137 -7.43 9.17 -14.25
C TRP A 137 -7.22 9.15 -15.76
N VAL A 138 -7.84 10.08 -16.48
CA VAL A 138 -7.62 10.31 -17.91
C VAL A 138 -6.63 11.47 -18.09
N TYR A 139 -5.39 11.13 -18.41
CA TYR A 139 -4.33 12.10 -18.66
C TYR A 139 -4.46 12.76 -20.05
N PRO A 140 -3.89 13.97 -20.23
CA PRO A 140 -3.82 14.64 -21.53
C PRO A 140 -3.33 13.74 -22.66
N TYR A 141 -4.03 13.78 -23.80
CA TYR A 141 -3.59 13.06 -25.02
C TYR A 141 -2.16 13.45 -25.42
N LYS A 142 -1.77 14.72 -25.22
CA LYS A 142 -0.41 15.20 -25.49
C LYS A 142 0.68 14.45 -24.69
N LYS A 143 0.34 13.89 -23.53
CA LYS A 143 1.25 13.11 -22.67
C LYS A 143 1.22 11.62 -23.01
N THR A 144 0.04 11.07 -23.26
CA THR A 144 -0.16 9.62 -23.47
C THR A 144 -0.01 9.18 -24.91
N ASN A 145 -0.26 10.08 -25.87
CA ASN A 145 -0.46 9.79 -27.29
C ASN A 145 -1.47 8.66 -27.55
N ALA A 146 -2.43 8.49 -26.64
CA ALA A 146 -3.43 7.44 -26.66
C ALA A 146 -4.70 7.91 -25.96
N ASP A 147 -5.85 7.50 -26.51
CA ASP A 147 -7.14 7.69 -25.88
C ASP A 147 -7.38 6.64 -24.79
N ARG A 148 -8.32 6.91 -23.89
CA ARG A 148 -8.69 5.99 -22.81
C ARG A 148 -10.01 5.28 -23.10
N VAL A 149 -9.98 3.96 -23.13
CA VAL A 149 -11.17 3.13 -23.32
C VAL A 149 -11.78 2.72 -21.98
N PHE A 150 -13.10 2.67 -21.93
CA PHE A 150 -13.90 2.14 -20.81
C PHE A 150 -15.02 1.27 -21.37
N PHE A 151 -15.22 0.08 -20.80
CA PHE A 151 -16.24 -0.86 -21.23
C PHE A 151 -17.54 -0.68 -20.44
N MET A 152 -18.67 -1.10 -21.01
CA MET A 152 -19.93 -1.17 -20.28
C MET A 152 -19.80 -2.10 -19.04
N ASN A 153 -20.62 -1.87 -18.02
CA ASN A 153 -20.56 -2.63 -16.76
C ASN A 153 -21.06 -4.09 -16.84
N THR A 154 -21.35 -4.61 -18.04
CA THR A 154 -21.70 -6.02 -18.22
C THR A 154 -20.45 -6.89 -18.21
N SER A 155 -20.47 -7.95 -17.41
CA SER A 155 -19.31 -8.83 -17.21
C SER A 155 -19.30 -9.98 -18.21
N TYR A 156 -18.15 -10.20 -18.87
CA TYR A 156 -17.95 -11.29 -19.82
C TYR A 156 -16.66 -12.07 -19.54
N LEU A 157 -16.76 -13.40 -19.56
CA LEU A 157 -15.60 -14.27 -19.73
C LEU A 157 -14.97 -14.04 -21.13
N PRO A 158 -13.67 -14.33 -21.34
CA PRO A 158 -13.02 -14.10 -22.62
C PRO A 158 -13.77 -14.67 -23.83
N ASP A 159 -14.24 -15.92 -23.75
CA ASP A 159 -15.01 -16.62 -24.80
C ASP A 159 -16.41 -16.03 -25.02
N LYS A 160 -16.98 -15.38 -24.01
CA LYS A 160 -18.28 -14.70 -24.06
C LYS A 160 -18.21 -13.23 -24.42
N THR A 161 -17.01 -12.68 -24.63
CA THR A 161 -16.85 -11.28 -25.04
C THR A 161 -17.48 -11.10 -26.42
N PRO A 162 -18.36 -10.10 -26.62
CA PRO A 162 -18.91 -9.80 -27.94
C PRO A 162 -17.80 -9.62 -28.97
N ASP A 163 -17.96 -10.22 -30.15
CA ASP A 163 -16.93 -10.27 -31.20
C ASP A 163 -16.36 -8.88 -31.54
N ALA A 164 -17.24 -7.88 -31.61
CA ALA A 164 -16.90 -6.47 -31.85
C ALA A 164 -15.99 -5.84 -30.77
N LEU A 165 -15.95 -6.39 -29.55
CA LEU A 165 -15.14 -5.88 -28.45
C LEU A 165 -13.89 -6.72 -28.16
N ARG A 166 -13.72 -7.90 -28.79
CA ARG A 166 -12.62 -8.82 -28.48
C ARG A 166 -11.24 -8.20 -28.74
N LEU A 167 -11.06 -7.56 -29.89
CA LEU A 167 -9.78 -6.92 -30.23
C LEU A 167 -9.50 -5.73 -29.29
N LEU A 168 -10.52 -4.91 -29.00
CA LEU A 168 -10.40 -3.78 -28.08
C LEU A 168 -10.02 -4.22 -26.66
N ARG A 169 -10.60 -5.33 -26.18
CA ARG A 169 -10.24 -5.96 -24.89
C ARG A 169 -8.78 -6.42 -24.87
N ASP A 170 -8.32 -7.09 -25.92
CA ASP A 170 -6.93 -7.55 -26.01
C ASP A 170 -5.94 -6.38 -26.10
N MET A 171 -6.27 -5.32 -26.86
CA MET A 171 -5.46 -4.11 -26.95
C MET A 171 -5.31 -3.41 -25.59
N GLU A 172 -6.38 -3.28 -24.81
CA GLU A 172 -6.30 -2.70 -23.45
C GLU A 172 -5.41 -3.57 -22.55
N LEU A 173 -5.55 -4.91 -22.60
CA LEU A 173 -4.69 -5.81 -21.82
C LEU A 173 -3.21 -5.73 -22.23
N ARG A 174 -2.90 -5.61 -23.53
CA ARG A 174 -1.53 -5.38 -24.00
C ARG A 174 -0.98 -4.03 -23.55
N SER A 175 -1.80 -2.98 -23.58
CA SER A 175 -1.42 -1.65 -23.07
C SER A 175 -1.09 -1.69 -21.58
N LEU A 176 -1.92 -2.36 -20.78
CA LEU A 176 -1.71 -2.53 -19.34
C LEU A 176 -0.46 -3.35 -19.00
N ARG A 177 -0.05 -4.31 -19.84
CA ARG A 177 1.21 -5.06 -19.65
C ARG A 177 2.45 -4.26 -20.03
N GLY A 178 2.33 -3.33 -20.98
CA GLY A 178 3.47 -2.62 -21.55
C GLY A 178 4.45 -3.56 -22.25
N ASN A 179 5.74 -3.20 -22.26
CA ASN A 179 6.78 -3.87 -23.05
C ASN A 179 8.03 -4.29 -22.23
N GLY A 180 7.99 -4.19 -20.90
CA GLY A 180 9.12 -4.54 -20.02
C GLY A 180 10.29 -3.56 -20.02
N ARG A 181 10.21 -2.43 -20.74
CA ARG A 181 11.35 -1.52 -20.96
C ARG A 181 11.04 -0.10 -20.53
N GLY A 182 12.07 0.71 -20.36
CA GLY A 182 11.97 2.14 -20.06
C GLY A 182 11.60 2.46 -18.61
N GLU A 183 11.86 3.71 -18.22
CA GLU A 183 11.44 4.27 -16.94
C GLU A 183 9.95 4.59 -16.98
N ARG A 184 9.23 4.20 -15.93
CA ARG A 184 7.79 4.42 -15.84
C ARG A 184 7.46 5.89 -15.58
N ARG A 185 6.45 6.40 -16.30
CA ARG A 185 5.96 7.77 -16.17
C ARG A 185 4.64 7.83 -15.42
N ASP A 186 4.36 8.97 -14.80
CA ASP A 186 3.20 9.15 -13.91
C ASP A 186 1.82 8.85 -14.52
N TRP A 187 1.71 8.96 -15.85
CA TRP A 187 0.48 8.75 -16.60
C TRP A 187 0.37 7.34 -17.19
N GLU A 188 1.42 6.52 -17.10
CA GLU A 188 1.40 5.15 -17.60
C GLU A 188 0.62 4.24 -16.66
N ARG A 189 -0.25 3.40 -17.22
CA ARG A 189 -1.02 2.37 -16.49
C ARG A 189 -0.40 0.98 -16.72
N VAL A 190 0.93 0.89 -16.66
CA VAL A 190 1.67 -0.34 -16.96
C VAL A 190 1.91 -1.11 -15.67
N TYR A 191 1.41 -2.34 -15.62
CA TYR A 191 1.57 -3.30 -14.54
C TYR A 191 2.57 -4.36 -15.00
N ASP A 192 3.73 -4.37 -14.36
CA ASP A 192 4.82 -5.27 -14.68
C ASP A 192 5.64 -5.58 -13.42
N TYR A 193 6.48 -6.60 -13.49
CA TYR A 193 7.18 -7.16 -12.34
C TYR A 193 8.65 -6.78 -12.31
N ASP A 194 9.17 -6.60 -11.11
CA ASP A 194 10.60 -6.44 -10.88
C ASP A 194 10.97 -6.92 -9.46
N TYR A 195 12.26 -7.06 -9.20
CA TYR A 195 12.82 -7.53 -7.93
C TYR A 195 12.90 -6.39 -6.91
N TYR A 196 13.08 -6.70 -5.63
CA TYR A 196 13.44 -5.69 -4.63
C TYR A 196 14.94 -5.41 -4.72
N ASN A 197 15.33 -4.72 -5.80
CA ASN A 197 16.67 -4.20 -6.05
C ASN A 197 16.74 -2.68 -5.83
N ASP A 198 15.73 -2.06 -5.21
CA ASP A 198 15.60 -0.61 -5.02
C ASP A 198 15.65 -0.16 -3.55
N LEU A 199 16.09 -1.07 -2.66
CA LEU A 199 16.21 -0.83 -1.22
C LEU A 199 17.59 -0.30 -0.80
N GLY A 200 18.64 -0.67 -1.54
CA GLY A 200 20.03 -0.27 -1.26
C GLY A 200 20.41 1.11 -1.80
N ASP A 201 21.53 1.64 -1.34
CA ASP A 201 22.15 2.87 -1.83
C ASP A 201 23.68 2.71 -1.85
N PRO A 202 24.24 1.99 -2.85
CA PRO A 202 25.66 1.62 -2.92
C PRO A 202 26.60 2.81 -3.08
N ASP A 203 26.11 3.98 -3.51
CA ASP A 203 26.91 5.19 -3.71
C ASP A 203 27.23 5.94 -2.39
N LYS A 204 26.56 5.59 -1.28
CA LYS A 204 26.86 6.19 0.03
C LYS A 204 28.10 5.54 0.64
N LYS A 205 29.18 6.32 0.68
CA LYS A 205 30.51 5.88 1.16
C LYS A 205 30.62 5.75 2.69
N ASP A 206 29.75 6.44 3.44
CA ASP A 206 29.94 6.68 4.88
C ASP A 206 29.43 5.51 5.75
N LYS A 207 28.58 4.64 5.20
CA LYS A 207 28.02 3.43 5.83
C LYS A 207 27.75 2.41 4.73
N ASP A 208 27.90 1.12 5.00
CA ASP A 208 27.52 0.07 4.06
C ASP A 208 25.99 0.05 3.86
N HIS A 209 25.55 0.82 2.86
CA HIS A 209 24.16 0.96 2.44
C HIS A 209 23.83 0.04 1.25
N ALA A 210 24.77 -0.80 0.80
CA ALA A 210 24.47 -1.85 -0.17
C ALA A 210 23.52 -2.87 0.47
N ARG A 211 22.56 -3.37 -0.30
CA ARG A 211 21.60 -4.40 0.14
C ARG A 211 21.53 -5.48 -0.92
N PRO A 212 21.40 -6.76 -0.54
CA PRO A 212 21.18 -7.81 -1.51
C PRO A 212 19.85 -7.59 -2.22
N VAL A 213 19.79 -7.96 -3.49
CA VAL A 213 18.54 -8.01 -4.25
C VAL A 213 17.67 -9.13 -3.68
N LEU A 214 16.41 -8.83 -3.35
CA LEU A 214 15.44 -9.84 -2.92
C LEU A 214 14.55 -10.27 -4.10
N GLY A 215 14.55 -11.57 -4.39
CA GLY A 215 13.88 -12.21 -5.51
C GLY A 215 14.82 -12.64 -6.63
N GLY A 216 14.42 -13.65 -7.40
CA GLY A 216 15.15 -14.12 -8.59
C GLY A 216 16.29 -15.10 -8.31
N THR A 217 16.58 -15.39 -7.04
CA THR A 217 17.57 -16.38 -6.62
C THR A 217 16.98 -17.33 -5.59
N ALA A 218 17.54 -18.55 -5.51
CA ALA A 218 17.16 -19.51 -4.47
C ALA A 218 17.64 -19.09 -3.07
N VAL A 219 18.68 -18.26 -2.98
CA VAL A 219 19.24 -17.75 -1.72
C VAL A 219 18.36 -16.66 -1.12
N HIS A 220 17.79 -15.79 -1.97
CA HIS A 220 16.88 -14.72 -1.55
C HIS A 220 15.57 -14.81 -2.35
N PRO A 221 14.75 -15.85 -2.14
CA PRO A 221 13.44 -15.92 -2.77
C PRO A 221 12.55 -14.81 -2.19
N TYR A 222 11.82 -14.10 -3.06
CA TYR A 222 10.92 -13.04 -2.62
C TYR A 222 9.82 -12.77 -3.66
N PRO A 223 8.62 -12.35 -3.22
CA PRO A 223 7.60 -11.81 -4.12
C PRO A 223 8.15 -10.70 -5.02
N ARG A 224 7.56 -10.55 -6.22
CA ARG A 224 7.87 -9.42 -7.09
C ARG A 224 7.13 -8.18 -6.62
N ARG A 225 7.69 -7.02 -6.96
CA ARG A 225 7.05 -5.71 -6.80
C ARG A 225 6.67 -5.13 -8.17
N CYS A 226 5.94 -4.01 -8.15
CA CYS A 226 5.65 -3.25 -9.37
C CYS A 226 6.93 -2.67 -9.97
N ARG A 227 7.21 -2.96 -11.25
CA ARG A 227 8.34 -2.42 -11.98
C ARG A 227 8.25 -0.91 -12.09
N THR A 228 9.36 -0.23 -11.86
CA THR A 228 9.50 1.23 -11.98
C THR A 228 10.49 1.63 -13.06
N GLY A 229 11.52 0.81 -13.31
CA GLY A 229 12.41 0.94 -14.46
C GLY A 229 13.30 2.18 -14.44
N ARG A 230 13.56 2.78 -13.26
CA ARG A 230 14.54 3.85 -13.09
C ARG A 230 15.94 3.31 -13.45
N PRO A 231 16.89 4.20 -13.76
CA PRO A 231 18.26 3.78 -14.04
C PRO A 231 18.87 3.00 -12.87
N LEU A 232 19.79 2.09 -13.17
CA LEU A 232 20.58 1.38 -12.17
C LEU A 232 21.76 2.26 -11.70
N PHE A 233 22.22 2.05 -10.47
CA PHE A 233 23.45 2.64 -9.98
C PHE A 233 24.64 2.16 -10.83
N LYS A 234 25.55 3.08 -11.16
CA LYS A 234 26.76 2.74 -11.94
C LYS A 234 27.73 1.87 -11.14
N THR A 235 27.68 1.96 -9.82
CA THR A 235 28.62 1.31 -8.91
C THR A 235 28.49 -0.21 -8.92
N ASP A 236 27.26 -0.73 -8.96
CA ASP A 236 27.01 -2.18 -8.96
C ASP A 236 26.28 -2.71 -10.21
N GLY A 237 25.68 -1.82 -11.01
CA GLY A 237 24.96 -2.19 -12.23
C GLY A 237 23.72 -3.05 -12.00
N VAL A 238 23.24 -3.20 -10.75
CA VAL A 238 22.11 -4.09 -10.40
C VAL A 238 21.09 -3.44 -9.48
N THR A 239 21.48 -2.44 -8.67
CA THR A 239 20.57 -1.73 -7.77
C THR A 239 19.89 -0.59 -8.50
N GLU A 240 18.56 -0.51 -8.43
CA GLU A 240 17.79 0.59 -9.03
C GLU A 240 17.95 1.88 -8.21
N THR A 241 18.17 2.99 -8.90
CA THR A 241 18.37 4.29 -8.26
C THR A 241 17.12 4.76 -7.50
N ARG A 242 17.34 5.60 -6.48
CA ARG A 242 16.27 6.16 -5.65
C ARG A 242 16.48 7.65 -5.37
N SER A 243 15.38 8.38 -5.23
CA SER A 243 15.39 9.77 -4.75
C SER A 243 15.90 9.84 -3.31
N LYS A 244 16.91 10.68 -3.05
CA LYS A 244 17.61 10.82 -1.75
C LYS A 244 16.80 11.59 -0.70
N ARG A 245 15.46 11.55 -0.75
CA ARG A 245 14.57 12.29 0.14
C ARG A 245 14.22 11.49 1.40
N MET A 246 14.15 12.19 2.53
CA MET A 246 13.82 11.61 3.85
C MET A 246 12.40 11.04 3.89
N ILE A 247 11.43 11.72 3.27
CA ILE A 247 10.07 11.21 3.03
C ILE A 247 9.97 10.98 1.52
N ASN A 248 10.21 9.74 1.07
CA ASN A 248 10.12 9.40 -0.35
C ASN A 248 8.83 8.63 -0.63
N LEU A 249 7.80 9.33 -1.09
CA LEU A 249 6.56 8.72 -1.60
C LEU A 249 6.48 8.78 -3.13
N ASP A 250 7.56 9.22 -3.79
CA ASP A 250 7.63 9.45 -5.23
C ASP A 250 8.11 8.18 -5.96
N PHE A 251 7.49 7.06 -5.64
CA PHE A 251 7.67 5.81 -6.37
C PHE A 251 6.54 5.67 -7.38
N TYR A 252 6.89 5.31 -8.61
CA TYR A 252 5.89 5.01 -9.61
C TYR A 252 5.02 3.84 -9.13
N VAL A 253 3.72 4.11 -9.08
CA VAL A 253 2.66 3.12 -9.19
C VAL A 253 1.70 3.61 -10.28
N PRO A 254 1.02 2.69 -11.00
CA PRO A 254 -0.03 3.05 -11.94
C PRO A 254 -1.01 4.06 -11.32
N PRO A 255 -1.44 5.09 -12.07
CA PRO A 255 -2.11 6.25 -11.50
C PRO A 255 -3.40 5.94 -10.74
N ASP A 256 -4.08 4.87 -11.14
CA ASP A 256 -5.33 4.42 -10.51
C ASP A 256 -5.10 3.69 -9.17
N GLU A 257 -3.87 3.23 -8.89
CA GLU A 257 -3.46 2.60 -7.63
C GLU A 257 -2.92 3.60 -6.59
N ARG A 258 -2.76 4.86 -6.99
CA ARG A 258 -2.22 5.90 -6.10
C ARG A 258 -3.21 6.20 -4.98
N PHE A 259 -2.68 6.58 -3.82
CA PHE A 259 -3.51 7.12 -2.77
C PHE A 259 -4.35 8.30 -3.28
N SER A 260 -5.61 8.34 -2.85
CA SER A 260 -6.42 9.54 -3.00
C SER A 260 -5.73 10.72 -2.30
N PRO A 261 -5.97 11.98 -2.73
CA PRO A 261 -5.35 13.14 -2.11
C PRO A 261 -5.55 13.21 -0.58
N THR A 262 -6.71 12.76 -0.09
CA THR A 262 -7.02 12.70 1.34
C THR A 262 -6.16 11.67 2.07
N LYS A 263 -6.12 10.43 1.57
CA LYS A 263 -5.32 9.35 2.16
C LYS A 263 -3.82 9.68 2.12
N LEU A 264 -3.34 10.28 1.03
CA LEU A 264 -1.95 10.74 0.92
C LEU A 264 -1.64 11.81 1.97
N ALA A 265 -2.52 12.79 2.19
CA ALA A 265 -2.34 13.83 3.19
C ALA A 265 -2.33 13.29 4.63
N GLU A 266 -3.17 12.29 4.91
CA GLU A 266 -3.19 11.57 6.20
C GLU A 266 -1.86 10.83 6.43
N VAL A 267 -1.41 10.01 5.46
CA VAL A 267 -0.13 9.27 5.55
C VAL A 267 1.05 10.21 5.75
N LEU A 268 1.07 11.33 5.02
CA LEU A 268 2.13 12.34 5.16
C LEU A 268 2.11 13.04 6.52
N THR A 269 0.93 13.34 7.05
CA THR A 269 0.77 13.90 8.40
C THR A 269 1.34 12.95 9.46
N LEU A 270 1.00 11.66 9.37
CA LEU A 270 1.53 10.62 10.26
C LEU A 270 3.06 10.48 10.15
N ALA A 271 3.60 10.52 8.92
CA ALA A 271 5.05 10.48 8.70
C ALA A 271 5.77 11.68 9.33
N VAL A 272 5.19 12.89 9.24
CA VAL A 272 5.74 14.10 9.88
C VAL A 272 5.73 13.96 11.41
N GLN A 273 4.64 13.43 11.98
CA GLN A 273 4.55 13.19 13.43
C GLN A 273 5.62 12.18 13.88
N ALA A 274 5.77 11.07 13.17
CA ALA A 274 6.77 10.05 13.48
C ALA A 274 8.21 10.60 13.43
N VAL A 275 8.56 11.36 12.38
CA VAL A 275 9.89 11.99 12.26
C VAL A 275 10.14 13.00 13.39
N THR A 276 9.12 13.77 13.76
CA THR A 276 9.21 14.78 14.82
C THR A 276 9.50 14.14 16.18
N HIS A 277 8.89 13.00 16.47
CA HIS A 277 9.05 12.29 17.74
C HIS A 277 10.30 11.42 17.83
N PHE A 278 10.65 10.74 16.74
CA PHE A 278 11.67 9.69 16.81
C PHE A 278 12.99 10.12 16.16
N VAL A 279 12.95 10.78 15.00
CA VAL A 279 14.17 11.03 14.19
C VAL A 279 14.89 12.33 14.57
N VAL A 280 14.14 13.41 14.83
CA VAL A 280 14.75 14.70 15.24
C VAL A 280 15.45 14.60 16.60
N PRO A 281 14.87 13.96 17.64
CA PRO A 281 15.57 13.77 18.91
C PRO A 281 16.81 12.89 18.78
N GLU A 282 16.76 11.84 17.97
CA GLU A 282 17.87 10.90 17.77
C GLU A 282 19.03 11.52 16.96
N SER A 283 18.74 12.34 15.95
CA SER A 283 19.76 13.10 15.21
C SER A 283 20.41 14.22 16.03
N LYS A 284 19.66 14.87 16.94
CA LYS A 284 20.22 15.81 17.93
C LYS A 284 21.03 15.08 19.03
N ALA A 285 20.66 13.85 19.37
CA ALA A 285 21.43 12.99 20.29
C ALA A 285 22.73 12.48 19.66
N LEU A 286 22.74 12.19 18.35
CA LEU A 286 23.95 11.83 17.60
C LEU A 286 24.95 12.99 17.48
N LEU A 287 24.48 14.24 17.43
CA LEU A 287 25.33 15.43 17.38
C LEU A 287 25.88 15.87 18.75
N ARG A 288 25.36 15.32 19.85
CA ARG A 288 25.92 15.48 21.20
C ARG A 288 26.42 14.13 21.68
N ALA A 289 27.67 13.82 21.36
CA ALA A 289 28.39 12.72 21.99
C ALA A 289 28.15 12.77 23.51
N ASN A 290 27.60 11.70 24.06
CA ASN A 290 27.11 11.52 25.43
C ASN A 290 25.74 12.14 25.73
N LEU A 291 24.67 11.45 25.30
CA LEU A 291 23.47 11.11 26.08
C LEU A 291 22.41 10.59 25.09
N VAL A 292 22.29 9.27 24.94
CA VAL A 292 21.00 8.70 24.52
C VAL A 292 20.01 9.22 25.56
N ASN A 293 18.99 9.98 25.17
CA ASN A 293 17.91 10.36 26.09
C ASN A 293 17.13 9.08 26.42
N SER A 294 17.68 8.25 27.31
CA SER A 294 17.02 7.06 27.82
C SER A 294 15.86 7.49 28.72
N PHE A 295 14.72 6.83 28.57
CA PHE A 295 13.64 6.99 29.53
C PHE A 295 14.13 6.48 30.89
N ARG A 296 13.97 7.32 31.93
CA ARG A 296 14.37 6.98 33.30
C ARG A 296 13.28 6.24 34.07
N SER A 297 12.04 6.26 33.58
CA SER A 297 10.91 5.54 34.15
C SER A 297 9.79 5.32 33.12
N PHE A 298 8.94 4.32 33.36
CA PHE A 298 7.72 4.11 32.57
C PHE A 298 6.74 5.30 32.67
N GLN A 299 6.71 5.99 33.83
CA GLN A 299 5.92 7.21 34.00
C GLN A 299 6.43 8.34 33.10
N GLN A 300 7.76 8.51 32.98
CA GLN A 300 8.34 9.49 32.06
C GLN A 300 7.97 9.14 30.61
N LEU A 301 8.12 7.87 30.21
CA LEU A 301 7.75 7.41 28.87
C LEU A 301 6.29 7.71 28.55
N ARG A 302 5.35 7.35 29.45
CA ARG A 302 3.92 7.64 29.28
C ARG A 302 3.61 9.14 29.26
N GLY A 303 4.29 9.89 30.12
CA GLY A 303 4.18 11.35 30.23
C GLY A 303 4.60 12.05 28.94
N ASP A 304 5.72 11.63 28.37
CA ASP A 304 6.35 12.27 27.22
C ASP A 304 5.70 11.84 25.89
N LEU A 305 5.17 10.61 25.78
CA LEU A 305 4.57 10.10 24.53
C LEU A 305 3.06 10.28 24.41
N TYR A 306 2.31 10.16 25.53
CA TYR A 306 0.84 10.07 25.51
C TYR A 306 0.13 11.10 26.40
N SER A 307 0.79 11.64 27.42
CA SER A 307 0.14 12.58 28.34
C SER A 307 0.22 14.02 27.84
N ARG A 308 -0.90 14.74 27.94
CA ARG A 308 -1.00 16.15 27.56
C ARG A 308 -0.13 16.99 28.50
N ARG A 309 1.10 17.35 28.12
CA ARG A 309 1.80 18.47 28.77
C ARG A 309 0.89 19.70 28.69
N SER A 310 0.87 20.48 29.78
CA SER A 310 0.11 21.72 29.95
C SER A 310 0.10 22.57 28.65
N PRO A 311 -0.98 23.32 28.32
CA PRO A 311 -1.23 23.96 27.02
C PRO A 311 -0.22 25.04 26.56
N ARG A 312 0.98 25.14 27.15
CA ARG A 312 1.93 26.22 26.90
C ARG A 312 3.08 25.93 25.95
N GLN A 313 3.35 24.69 25.54
CA GLN A 313 4.35 24.44 24.50
C GLN A 313 3.97 23.23 23.64
N PRO A 314 3.37 23.42 22.45
CA PRO A 314 3.38 22.37 21.44
C PRO A 314 4.84 22.04 21.12
N VAL A 315 5.16 20.76 20.97
CA VAL A 315 6.42 20.36 20.32
C VAL A 315 6.37 20.99 18.93
N ALA A 316 7.11 22.07 18.72
CA ALA A 316 7.13 22.73 17.43
C ALA A 316 7.70 21.73 16.43
N VAL A 317 6.93 21.41 15.39
CA VAL A 317 7.47 20.62 14.27
C VAL A 317 8.67 21.38 13.74
N ASP A 318 9.82 20.73 13.73
CA ASP A 318 11.08 21.35 13.36
C ASP A 318 10.94 21.94 11.94
N ALA A 319 11.31 23.21 11.76
CA ALA A 319 11.19 23.89 10.48
C ALA A 319 11.89 23.11 9.36
N GLN A 320 12.98 22.42 9.68
CA GLN A 320 13.71 21.56 8.75
C GLN A 320 12.88 20.37 8.25
N VAL A 321 12.01 19.80 9.08
CA VAL A 321 11.09 18.72 8.68
C VAL A 321 10.05 19.24 7.69
N MET A 322 9.49 20.43 7.97
CA MET A 322 8.51 21.05 7.07
C MET A 322 9.10 21.51 5.74
N ASP A 323 10.35 21.99 5.72
CA ASP A 323 11.04 22.36 4.49
C ASP A 323 11.37 21.13 3.63
N ARG A 324 11.82 20.03 4.27
CA ARG A 324 12.06 18.75 3.58
C ARG A 324 10.76 18.16 3.03
N LEU A 325 9.66 18.25 3.78
CA LEU A 325 8.34 17.86 3.31
C LEU A 325 7.96 18.68 2.07
N LYS A 326 8.08 20.00 2.12
CA LYS A 326 7.79 20.90 0.98
C LYS A 326 8.58 20.52 -0.27
N ALA A 327 9.85 20.17 -0.12
CA ALA A 327 10.71 19.73 -1.22
C ALA A 327 10.36 18.33 -1.75
N SER A 328 9.68 17.51 -0.96
CA SER A 328 9.37 16.11 -1.30
C SER A 328 8.00 15.92 -1.94
N LEU A 329 7.12 16.92 -1.87
CA LEU A 329 5.75 16.80 -2.35
C LEU A 329 5.59 17.23 -3.81
N PRO A 330 4.74 16.51 -4.58
CA PRO A 330 4.54 16.78 -5.99
C PRO A 330 3.74 18.06 -6.25
N SER A 331 3.04 18.60 -5.24
CA SER A 331 2.25 19.82 -5.40
C SER A 331 2.25 20.72 -4.17
N ARG A 332 2.24 22.03 -4.41
CA ARG A 332 2.09 23.06 -3.37
C ARG A 332 0.77 22.90 -2.59
N LYS A 333 -0.28 22.40 -3.23
CA LYS A 333 -1.60 22.21 -2.60
C LYS A 333 -1.60 21.06 -1.61
N THR A 334 -0.99 19.91 -1.95
CA THR A 334 -0.77 18.80 -1.02
C THR A 334 0.01 19.28 0.20
N TYR A 335 1.05 20.09 -0.03
CA TYR A 335 1.81 20.70 1.06
C TYR A 335 0.95 21.60 1.96
N MET A 336 0.09 22.47 1.39
CA MET A 336 -0.81 23.30 2.20
C MET A 336 -1.79 22.46 3.02
N GLN A 337 -2.35 21.39 2.45
CA GLN A 337 -3.27 20.49 3.15
C GLN A 337 -2.57 19.78 4.31
N VAL A 338 -1.40 19.19 4.07
CA VAL A 338 -0.60 18.54 5.13
C VAL A 338 -0.17 19.56 6.17
N SER A 339 0.30 20.75 5.77
CA SER A 339 0.69 21.80 6.70
C SER A 339 -0.46 22.26 7.59
N LYS A 340 -1.68 22.33 7.04
CA LYS A 340 -2.89 22.62 7.82
C LYS A 340 -3.18 21.50 8.81
N MET A 341 -3.20 20.24 8.36
CA MET A 341 -3.44 19.06 9.21
C MET A 341 -2.41 18.95 10.34
N VAL A 342 -1.13 19.19 10.05
CA VAL A 342 -0.04 19.19 11.05
C VAL A 342 -0.20 20.30 12.10
N LYS A 343 -0.75 21.46 11.73
CA LYS A 343 -1.04 22.55 12.69
C LYS A 343 -2.27 22.26 13.56
N GLU A 344 -3.26 21.58 13.00
CA GLU A 344 -4.53 21.27 13.66
C GLU A 344 -4.45 20.01 14.53
N THR A 345 -3.57 19.08 14.18
CA THR A 345 -3.40 17.82 14.90
C THR A 345 -2.37 18.00 16.01
N PRO A 346 -2.66 17.60 17.27
CA PRO A 346 -1.65 17.55 18.32
C PRO A 346 -0.45 16.74 17.85
N VAL A 347 0.75 17.16 18.22
CA VAL A 347 1.94 16.36 17.92
C VAL A 347 1.89 15.05 18.72
N MET A 348 1.24 14.98 19.88
CA MET A 348 1.17 13.80 20.75
C MET A 348 0.49 12.57 20.11
N PHE A 349 0.96 11.37 20.48
CA PHE A 349 0.28 10.13 20.11
C PHE A 349 -1.01 9.93 20.94
N PRO A 350 -2.05 9.31 20.36
CA PRO A 350 -3.19 8.86 21.15
C PRO A 350 -2.74 7.82 22.20
N ILE A 351 -3.45 7.74 23.33
CA ILE A 351 -3.21 6.71 24.34
C ILE A 351 -3.51 5.34 23.71
N PRO A 352 -2.55 4.38 23.72
CA PRO A 352 -2.78 3.03 23.23
C PRO A 352 -3.86 2.31 24.05
N GLN A 353 -4.73 1.56 23.37
CA GLN A 353 -5.85 0.82 24.01
C GLN A 353 -5.38 -0.11 25.14
N VAL A 354 -4.22 -0.76 24.97
CA VAL A 354 -3.63 -1.68 25.97
C VAL A 354 -3.28 -1.00 27.31
N ILE A 355 -3.13 0.33 27.34
CA ILE A 355 -2.88 1.10 28.57
C ILE A 355 -4.01 2.10 28.91
N GLU A 356 -5.12 2.08 28.17
CA GLU A 356 -6.22 3.04 28.34
C GLU A 356 -7.02 2.76 29.63
N GLY A 357 -7.36 1.49 29.86
CA GLY A 357 -8.06 1.07 31.09
C GLY A 357 -7.13 0.86 32.27
N GLU A 358 -6.04 0.11 32.06
CA GLU A 358 -5.09 -0.24 33.11
C GLU A 358 -3.63 -0.08 32.62
N ALA A 359 -2.94 0.93 33.14
CA ALA A 359 -1.67 1.37 32.59
C ALA A 359 -0.50 0.36 32.70
N GLU A 360 -0.62 -0.64 33.57
CA GLU A 360 0.43 -1.63 33.83
C GLU A 360 0.00 -3.06 33.49
N ALA A 361 -1.21 -3.26 32.94
CA ALA A 361 -1.74 -4.60 32.61
C ALA A 361 -0.85 -5.38 31.63
N TRP A 362 -0.20 -4.67 30.71
CA TRP A 362 0.79 -5.21 29.76
C TRP A 362 1.96 -5.96 30.43
N ARG A 363 2.19 -5.77 31.74
CA ARG A 363 3.26 -6.43 32.50
C ARG A 363 2.84 -7.78 33.07
N SER A 364 1.55 -8.08 33.09
CA SER A 364 1.01 -9.35 33.60
C SER A 364 1.42 -10.53 32.71
N ASP A 365 1.35 -11.74 33.26
CA ASP A 365 1.60 -12.96 32.49
C ASP A 365 0.37 -13.34 31.66
N GLU A 366 -0.81 -12.99 32.17
CA GLU A 366 -2.10 -13.13 31.53
C GLU A 366 -2.16 -12.34 30.22
N GLU A 367 -1.82 -11.04 30.24
CA GLU A 367 -1.85 -10.22 29.03
C GLU A 367 -0.78 -10.64 28.02
N PHE A 368 0.43 -10.96 28.50
CA PHE A 368 1.51 -11.46 27.67
C PHE A 368 1.13 -12.73 26.89
N ALA A 369 0.44 -13.68 27.54
CA ALA A 369 -0.04 -14.88 26.87
C ALA A 369 -1.30 -14.62 26.01
N ARG A 370 -2.21 -13.76 26.46
CA ARG A 370 -3.44 -13.40 25.73
C ARG A 370 -3.13 -12.73 24.40
N GLU A 371 -2.12 -11.85 24.35
CA GLU A 371 -1.71 -11.17 23.11
C GLU A 371 -1.23 -12.15 22.02
N MET A 372 -0.76 -13.34 22.38
CA MET A 372 -0.41 -14.38 21.40
C MET A 372 -1.63 -14.99 20.69
N LEU A 373 -2.84 -14.79 21.22
CA LEU A 373 -4.10 -15.25 20.64
C LEU A 373 -4.98 -14.11 20.11
N ALA A 374 -4.89 -12.93 20.72
CA ALA A 374 -5.79 -11.81 20.46
C ALA A 374 -5.09 -10.44 20.61
N GLY A 375 -3.78 -10.41 20.36
CA GLY A 375 -2.98 -9.20 20.30
C GLY A 375 -2.58 -8.86 18.87
N LEU A 376 -1.40 -8.26 18.70
CA LEU A 376 -0.91 -7.78 17.42
C LEU A 376 -0.51 -8.93 16.46
N ASN A 377 -0.01 -10.05 16.99
CA ASN A 377 0.50 -11.16 16.20
C ASN A 377 -0.12 -12.53 16.56
N PRO A 378 -1.43 -12.73 16.37
CA PRO A 378 -2.16 -13.90 16.87
C PRO A 378 -2.00 -15.16 16.01
N VAL A 379 -0.98 -15.23 15.14
CA VAL A 379 -0.85 -16.23 14.07
C VAL A 379 0.41 -17.11 14.17
N VAL A 380 1.25 -16.90 15.20
CA VAL A 380 2.54 -17.60 15.34
C VAL A 380 2.52 -18.72 16.37
N ILE A 381 1.71 -18.59 17.44
CA ILE A 381 1.59 -19.60 18.48
C ILE A 381 1.17 -20.96 17.91
N LYS A 382 1.78 -22.04 18.41
CA LYS A 382 1.51 -23.41 17.98
C LYS A 382 1.26 -24.31 19.16
N ARG A 383 0.53 -25.40 18.94
CA ARG A 383 0.48 -26.52 19.89
C ARG A 383 1.87 -27.15 19.97
N LEU A 384 2.33 -27.45 21.18
CA LEU A 384 3.56 -28.21 21.38
C LEU A 384 3.28 -29.69 21.14
N GLU A 385 4.05 -30.32 20.25
CA GLU A 385 3.84 -31.73 19.88
C GLU A 385 4.81 -32.69 20.60
N VAL A 386 6.04 -32.24 20.86
CA VAL A 386 7.09 -33.03 21.51
C VAL A 386 7.72 -32.20 22.61
N PHE A 387 8.04 -32.85 23.74
CA PHE A 387 8.75 -32.25 24.85
C PHE A 387 10.02 -33.06 25.21
N PRO A 388 11.17 -32.42 25.45
CA PRO A 388 11.42 -30.98 25.27
C PRO A 388 11.31 -30.56 23.79
N PRO A 389 11.06 -29.27 23.49
CA PRO A 389 11.12 -28.78 22.12
C PRO A 389 12.45 -29.12 21.46
N VAL A 390 12.44 -29.46 20.17
CA VAL A 390 13.63 -29.84 19.40
C VAL A 390 13.78 -28.88 18.21
N SER A 391 14.97 -28.30 18.05
CA SER A 391 15.28 -27.46 16.89
C SER A 391 15.34 -28.27 15.60
N ARG A 392 15.23 -27.60 14.44
CA ARG A 392 15.46 -28.23 13.12
C ARG A 392 16.82 -28.93 12.99
N GLY A 393 17.83 -28.50 13.76
CA GLY A 393 19.15 -29.14 13.82
C GLY A 393 19.22 -30.37 14.73
N GLY A 394 18.09 -30.79 15.33
CA GLY A 394 18.03 -31.93 16.25
C GLY A 394 18.45 -31.60 17.69
N LYS A 395 18.70 -30.32 18.02
CA LYS A 395 19.10 -29.92 19.36
C LYS A 395 17.89 -29.81 20.29
N GLN A 396 17.96 -30.49 21.43
CA GLN A 396 16.93 -30.43 22.46
C GLN A 396 17.04 -29.13 23.26
N SER A 397 15.89 -28.52 23.54
CA SER A 397 15.74 -27.37 24.43
C SER A 397 16.25 -27.68 25.83
N SER A 398 16.77 -26.65 26.51
CA SER A 398 17.22 -26.71 27.91
C SER A 398 16.04 -26.68 28.90
N ILE A 399 14.79 -26.55 28.42
CA ILE A 399 13.61 -26.61 29.27
C ILE A 399 13.36 -28.06 29.69
N THR A 400 13.44 -28.34 30.99
CA THR A 400 13.22 -29.67 31.57
C THR A 400 11.81 -29.81 32.13
N ALA A 401 11.34 -31.05 32.35
CA ALA A 401 10.04 -31.29 32.97
C ALA A 401 9.94 -30.65 34.36
N ALA A 402 11.03 -30.71 35.14
CA ALA A 402 11.13 -30.10 36.47
C ALA A 402 10.86 -28.57 36.47
N HIS A 403 11.13 -27.88 35.37
CA HIS A 403 10.83 -26.46 35.22
C HIS A 403 9.33 -26.17 35.16
N ILE A 404 8.53 -27.06 34.57
CA ILE A 404 7.14 -26.75 34.20
C ILE A 404 6.09 -27.57 34.96
N GLU A 405 6.39 -28.78 35.41
CA GLU A 405 5.37 -29.71 35.95
C GLU A 405 4.59 -29.15 37.14
N LYS A 406 5.25 -28.38 38.01
CA LYS A 406 4.59 -27.73 39.17
C LYS A 406 3.51 -26.72 38.78
N GLN A 407 3.48 -26.31 37.51
CA GLN A 407 2.60 -25.26 37.00
C GLN A 407 1.46 -25.80 36.12
N LEU A 408 1.35 -27.13 35.95
CA LEU A 408 0.40 -27.80 35.05
C LEU A 408 -0.90 -28.26 35.74
N GLU A 409 -1.30 -27.59 36.83
CA GLU A 409 -2.56 -27.89 37.54
C GLU A 409 -2.69 -29.38 37.93
N GLY A 410 -1.60 -29.97 38.44
CA GLY A 410 -1.55 -31.36 38.88
C GLY A 410 -1.35 -32.40 37.76
N ARG A 411 -1.09 -31.98 36.52
CA ARG A 411 -0.81 -32.87 35.38
C ARG A 411 0.70 -33.08 35.19
N THR A 412 1.08 -34.23 34.65
CA THR A 412 2.44 -34.46 34.12
C THR A 412 2.59 -33.82 32.74
N VAL A 413 3.82 -33.63 32.26
CA VAL A 413 4.05 -33.11 30.90
C VAL A 413 3.39 -33.99 29.84
N ALA A 414 3.53 -35.32 29.97
CA ALA A 414 2.93 -36.27 29.02
C ALA A 414 1.40 -36.15 28.96
N LYS A 415 0.75 -36.03 30.12
CA LYS A 415 -0.71 -35.83 30.19
C LYS A 415 -1.12 -34.48 29.59
N ALA A 416 -0.37 -33.41 29.83
CA ALA A 416 -0.66 -32.10 29.26
C ALA A 416 -0.47 -32.06 27.72
N LEU A 417 0.49 -32.82 27.17
CA LEU A 417 0.64 -33.00 25.73
C LEU A 417 -0.56 -33.76 25.12
N ASP A 418 -0.95 -34.88 25.74
CA ASP A 418 -2.07 -35.72 25.30
C ASP A 418 -3.40 -34.95 25.29
N GLU A 419 -3.66 -34.17 26.36
CA GLU A 419 -4.81 -33.28 26.46
C GLU A 419 -4.70 -32.02 25.58
N LYS A 420 -3.63 -31.87 24.80
CA LYS A 420 -3.37 -30.73 23.89
C LYS A 420 -3.36 -29.38 24.61
N ARG A 421 -2.84 -29.36 25.84
CA ARG A 421 -2.79 -28.17 26.70
C ARG A 421 -1.46 -27.44 26.69
N LEU A 422 -0.44 -27.97 26.03
CA LEU A 422 0.86 -27.30 25.90
C LEU A 422 0.99 -26.62 24.54
N TYR A 423 1.45 -25.38 24.57
CA TYR A 423 1.65 -24.52 23.41
C TYR A 423 3.04 -23.89 23.46
N ILE A 424 3.49 -23.40 22.32
CA ILE A 424 4.80 -22.78 22.14
C ILE A 424 4.72 -21.58 21.22
N LEU A 425 5.39 -20.49 21.62
CA LEU A 425 5.82 -19.43 20.72
C LEU A 425 7.32 -19.63 20.46
N ASP A 426 7.65 -20.10 19.25
CA ASP A 426 9.01 -20.53 18.90
C ASP A 426 9.65 -19.56 17.89
N HIS A 427 10.51 -18.68 18.41
CA HIS A 427 11.32 -17.75 17.62
C HIS A 427 12.79 -18.19 17.52
N HIS A 428 13.07 -19.47 17.75
CA HIS A 428 14.44 -19.97 17.79
C HIS A 428 15.03 -20.21 16.41
N ASP A 429 14.43 -21.11 15.64
CA ASP A 429 15.10 -21.72 14.49
C ASP A 429 15.35 -20.76 13.33
N TYR A 430 14.43 -19.82 13.09
CA TYR A 430 14.63 -18.85 12.02
C TYR A 430 15.63 -17.76 12.43
N LEU A 431 15.74 -17.47 13.73
CA LEU A 431 16.52 -16.34 14.22
C LEU A 431 17.96 -16.73 14.53
N MET A 432 18.19 -17.95 15.03
CA MET A 432 19.51 -18.46 15.41
C MET A 432 20.59 -18.20 14.34
N PRO A 433 20.36 -18.43 13.03
CA PRO A 433 21.35 -18.16 11.99
C PRO A 433 21.72 -16.67 11.80
N TYR A 434 20.89 -15.74 12.31
CA TYR A 434 21.10 -14.29 12.15
C TYR A 434 21.69 -13.64 13.41
N LEU A 435 21.68 -14.32 14.56
CA LEU A 435 22.04 -13.70 15.84
C LEU A 435 23.46 -13.16 15.89
N GLU A 436 24.44 -13.88 15.33
CA GLU A 436 25.82 -13.35 15.28
C GLU A 436 25.90 -12.02 14.52
N ARG A 437 25.23 -11.94 13.37
CA ARG A 437 25.23 -10.73 12.54
C ARG A 437 24.50 -9.58 13.22
N ILE A 438 23.38 -9.87 13.89
CA ILE A 438 22.59 -8.88 14.62
C ILE A 438 23.38 -8.36 15.82
N ASN A 439 23.94 -9.24 16.65
CA ASN A 439 24.59 -8.89 17.91
C ASN A 439 26.00 -8.28 17.72
N ARG A 440 26.60 -8.38 16.53
CA ARG A 440 27.83 -7.62 16.18
C ARG A 440 27.56 -6.11 16.06
N GLN A 441 26.30 -5.68 15.94
CA GLN A 441 25.96 -4.26 15.85
C GLN A 441 26.07 -3.58 17.21
N GLN A 442 26.65 -2.38 17.24
CA GLN A 442 26.84 -1.64 18.49
C GLN A 442 25.50 -1.35 19.16
N GLY A 443 25.35 -1.76 20.42
CA GLY A 443 24.16 -1.49 21.24
C GLY A 443 22.98 -2.43 20.97
N VAL A 444 23.17 -3.52 20.21
CA VAL A 444 22.12 -4.49 19.91
C VAL A 444 22.39 -5.82 20.62
N CYS A 445 21.40 -6.31 21.37
CA CYS A 445 21.46 -7.61 22.04
C CYS A 445 20.13 -8.36 21.85
N VAL A 446 20.16 -9.41 21.03
CA VAL A 446 18.99 -10.24 20.70
C VAL A 446 19.30 -11.70 21.02
N TYR A 447 18.28 -12.41 21.51
CA TYR A 447 18.29 -13.85 21.74
C TYR A 447 17.29 -14.53 20.81
N ALA A 448 17.53 -15.80 20.51
CA ALA A 448 16.52 -16.72 19.98
C ALA A 448 15.65 -17.19 21.15
N SER A 449 14.36 -16.88 21.13
CA SER A 449 13.46 -17.23 22.24
C SER A 449 12.56 -18.43 21.94
N ARG A 450 12.30 -19.25 22.97
CA ARG A 450 11.17 -20.19 23.02
C ARG A 450 10.36 -19.92 24.26
N THR A 451 9.05 -19.77 24.11
CA THR A 451 8.13 -19.59 25.24
C THR A 451 7.17 -20.76 25.28
N LEU A 452 7.13 -21.49 26.39
CA LEU A 452 6.11 -22.52 26.62
C LEU A 452 4.91 -21.93 27.33
N LEU A 453 3.72 -22.36 26.92
CA LEU A 453 2.45 -21.93 27.49
C LEU A 453 1.59 -23.14 27.84
N PHE A 454 0.76 -22.98 28.85
CA PHE A 454 -0.24 -23.95 29.29
C PHE A 454 -1.64 -23.38 29.15
N LEU A 455 -2.55 -24.18 28.58
CA LEU A 455 -3.99 -23.91 28.57
C LEU A 455 -4.61 -24.44 29.85
N LYS A 456 -4.94 -23.50 30.75
CA LYS A 456 -5.59 -23.78 32.03
C LYS A 456 -7.02 -24.31 31.85
N ASP A 457 -7.56 -24.87 32.92
CA ASP A 457 -8.94 -25.35 32.93
C ASP A 457 -10.00 -24.21 32.80
N ASP A 458 -9.64 -22.98 33.13
CA ASP A 458 -10.48 -21.78 32.91
C ASP A 458 -10.49 -21.26 31.46
N GLY A 459 -9.72 -21.90 30.56
CA GLY A 459 -9.64 -21.54 29.15
C GLY A 459 -8.63 -20.43 28.81
N THR A 460 -7.90 -19.90 29.79
CA THR A 460 -6.85 -18.89 29.55
C THR A 460 -5.46 -19.51 29.43
N LEU A 461 -4.57 -18.85 28.68
CA LEU A 461 -3.17 -19.27 28.56
C LEU A 461 -2.33 -18.70 29.70
N LYS A 462 -1.38 -19.51 30.16
CA LYS A 462 -0.38 -19.15 31.17
C LYS A 462 1.03 -19.42 30.62
N PRO A 463 1.96 -18.46 30.65
CA PRO A 463 3.36 -18.73 30.30
C PRO A 463 4.01 -19.59 31.40
N LEU A 464 4.79 -20.59 31.00
CA LEU A 464 5.43 -21.56 31.89
C LEU A 464 6.93 -21.33 32.06
N ALA A 465 7.61 -21.04 30.95
CA ALA A 465 9.05 -20.87 30.88
C ALA A 465 9.42 -20.12 29.59
N ILE A 466 10.52 -19.37 29.65
CA ILE A 466 11.17 -18.74 28.50
C ILE A 466 12.61 -19.25 28.43
N GLU A 467 12.98 -19.85 27.31
CA GLU A 467 14.37 -20.13 26.97
C GLU A 467 14.90 -19.01 26.07
N LEU A 468 16.07 -18.46 26.43
CA LEU A 468 16.80 -17.50 25.62
C LEU A 468 18.14 -18.13 25.21
N SER A 469 18.34 -18.26 23.90
CA SER A 469 19.46 -18.96 23.29
C SER A 469 20.34 -18.04 22.44
N LEU A 470 21.64 -18.31 22.45
CA LEU A 470 22.66 -17.68 21.59
C LEU A 470 23.49 -18.76 20.88
N PRO A 471 24.04 -18.46 19.69
CA PRO A 471 25.06 -19.31 19.08
C PRO A 471 26.29 -19.37 20.00
N SER A 472 26.91 -20.55 20.10
CA SER A 472 28.13 -20.72 20.88
C SER A 472 29.34 -20.11 20.14
N PRO A 473 30.24 -19.38 20.82
CA PRO A 473 31.43 -18.83 20.18
C PRO A 473 32.51 -19.85 19.82
N SER A 474 32.46 -21.03 20.44
CA SER A 474 33.58 -21.99 20.51
C SER A 474 33.30 -23.34 19.84
N ASP A 475 32.05 -23.62 19.48
CA ASP A 475 31.62 -24.82 18.75
C ASP A 475 30.34 -24.52 17.95
N ASP A 476 29.89 -25.46 17.12
CA ASP A 476 28.58 -25.41 16.42
C ASP A 476 27.38 -25.56 17.41
N GLY A 477 27.60 -25.28 18.70
CA GLY A 477 26.65 -25.38 19.78
C GLY A 477 25.85 -24.10 19.99
N GLU A 478 25.15 -24.06 21.12
CA GLU A 478 24.26 -22.95 21.50
C GLU A 478 24.26 -22.86 23.02
N ILE A 479 24.27 -21.64 23.54
CA ILE A 479 24.24 -21.33 24.97
C ILE A 479 22.82 -20.85 25.29
N SER A 480 22.12 -21.61 26.11
CA SER A 480 20.72 -21.33 26.48
C SER A 480 20.57 -21.06 27.97
N ARG A 481 19.66 -20.16 28.32
CA ARG A 481 19.23 -19.91 29.70
C ARG A 481 17.72 -19.98 29.80
N VAL A 482 17.23 -20.67 30.83
CA VAL A 482 15.79 -20.79 31.09
C VAL A 482 15.38 -19.86 32.23
N PHE A 483 14.31 -19.12 32.01
CA PHE A 483 13.68 -18.21 32.97
C PHE A 483 12.28 -18.72 33.28
N LEU A 484 11.90 -18.66 34.55
CA LEU A 484 10.59 -19.13 35.03
C LEU A 484 9.78 -17.94 35.58
N PRO A 485 8.43 -18.00 35.53
CA PRO A 485 7.58 -17.03 36.18
C PRO A 485 7.94 -16.82 37.65
N ALA A 486 8.08 -15.56 38.06
CA ALA A 486 8.44 -15.17 39.41
C ALA A 486 7.70 -13.89 39.83
N SER A 487 7.47 -13.74 41.14
CA SER A 487 6.71 -12.62 41.70
C SER A 487 7.38 -11.27 41.42
N GLN A 488 6.55 -10.28 41.06
CA GLN A 488 7.00 -8.91 40.85
C GLN A 488 7.70 -8.35 42.12
N GLY A 489 8.73 -7.54 41.92
CA GLY A 489 9.52 -6.94 43.01
C GLY A 489 10.72 -7.79 43.48
N THR A 490 10.83 -9.04 43.05
CA THR A 490 12.02 -9.88 43.27
C THR A 490 13.03 -9.73 42.12
N THR A 491 14.29 -10.08 42.36
CA THR A 491 15.32 -10.14 41.29
C THR A 491 14.89 -11.10 40.18
N ASP A 492 14.35 -12.26 40.52
CA ASP A 492 13.86 -13.24 39.54
C ASP A 492 12.65 -12.70 38.77
N GLY A 493 11.76 -11.95 39.41
CA GLY A 493 10.63 -11.28 38.74
C GLY A 493 11.09 -10.21 37.75
N GLN A 494 12.19 -9.50 38.03
CA GLN A 494 12.80 -8.56 37.09
C GLN A 494 13.43 -9.29 35.90
N LEU A 495 14.14 -10.40 36.15
CA LEU A 495 14.70 -11.25 35.09
C LEU A 495 13.61 -11.86 34.21
N TRP A 496 12.49 -12.29 34.79
CA TRP A 496 11.32 -12.78 34.08
C TRP A 496 10.71 -11.70 33.16
N LEU A 497 10.55 -10.47 33.66
CA LEU A 497 10.06 -9.36 32.85
C LEU A 497 11.01 -9.03 31.67
N LEU A 498 12.33 -9.10 31.89
CA LEU A 498 13.33 -8.94 30.83
C LEU A 498 13.27 -10.09 29.80
N ALA A 499 13.04 -11.33 30.24
CA ALA A 499 12.86 -12.46 29.35
C ALA A 499 11.62 -12.27 28.46
N LYS A 500 10.48 -11.84 29.03
CA LYS A 500 9.28 -11.47 28.27
C LYS A 500 9.57 -10.36 27.25
N ALA A 501 10.33 -9.33 27.65
CA ALA A 501 10.71 -8.25 26.73
C ALA A 501 11.53 -8.77 25.53
N HIS A 502 12.46 -9.71 25.72
CA HIS A 502 13.19 -10.34 24.62
C HIS A 502 12.27 -11.14 23.70
N VAL A 503 11.30 -11.87 24.24
CA VAL A 503 10.26 -12.55 23.44
C VAL A 503 9.47 -11.54 22.62
N SER A 504 8.99 -10.45 23.23
CA SER A 504 8.25 -9.39 22.54
C SER A 504 9.09 -8.69 21.46
N VAL A 505 10.41 -8.55 21.63
CA VAL A 505 11.32 -8.04 20.58
C VAL A 505 11.37 -9.00 19.39
N ASN A 506 11.51 -10.31 19.63
CA ASN A 506 11.48 -11.30 18.56
C ASN A 506 10.13 -11.30 17.84
N ASP A 507 9.04 -11.32 18.61
CA ASP A 507 7.69 -11.39 18.07
C ASP A 507 7.31 -10.12 17.31
N SER A 508 7.71 -8.94 17.80
CA SER A 508 7.52 -7.67 17.07
C SER A 508 8.30 -7.64 15.75
N GLY A 509 9.53 -8.16 15.75
CA GLY A 509 10.34 -8.27 14.54
C GLY A 509 9.73 -9.24 13.52
N TYR A 510 9.24 -10.39 13.98
CA TYR A 510 8.56 -11.36 13.14
C TYR A 510 7.22 -10.81 12.62
N HIS A 511 6.43 -10.17 13.47
CA HIS A 511 5.19 -9.54 13.10
C HIS A 511 5.40 -8.54 11.97
N GLN A 512 6.30 -7.57 12.15
CA GLN A 512 6.50 -6.47 11.19
C GLN A 512 7.13 -6.90 9.86
N LEU A 513 7.91 -7.98 9.85
CA LEU A 513 8.66 -8.41 8.65
C LEU A 513 8.05 -9.62 7.95
N ILE A 514 7.26 -10.43 8.64
CA ILE A 514 6.76 -11.72 8.15
C ILE A 514 5.23 -11.81 8.19
N SER A 515 4.59 -11.41 9.30
CA SER A 515 3.15 -11.64 9.49
C SER A 515 2.26 -10.55 8.89
N HIS A 516 2.68 -9.29 9.02
CA HIS A 516 2.04 -8.11 8.45
C HIS A 516 2.51 -7.89 7.00
#